data_AF-X1TEM1-F1
#
_entry.id   AF-X1TEM1-F1
#
_cell.length_a   1.000
_cell.length_b   1.000
_cell.length_c   1.000
_cell.angle_alpha   90.00
_cell.angle_beta   90.00
_cell.angle_gamma   90.00
#
_symmetry.space_group_name_H-M   'P 1'
#
loop_
_entity.id
_entity.type
_entity.pdbx_description
1 polymer ?
#
loop_
_entity_poly.entity_id
_entity_poly.type
_entity_poly.pdbx_seq_one_letter_code
_entity_poly.pdbx_strand_id
1 'polypeptide(L)' 'ARLVGFKEKIEWDTSKPDGQPRRRLDTSRAEREFGFKAKMDFEEGLKRTSEWYKRNCFS' A
#
# COMPACT_ATOMS: atom_id res chain seq x y z
N ALA A 1 -10.54 -1.77 0.90
CA ALA A 1 -11.99 -1.98 0.71
C ALA A 1 -12.58 -1.08 -0.38
N ARG A 2 -12.52 0.25 -0.22
CA ARG A 2 -13.16 1.23 -1.13
C ARG A 2 -12.70 1.13 -2.60
N LEU A 3 -11.39 1.04 -2.84
CA LEU A 3 -10.82 0.98 -4.21
C LEU A 3 -11.26 -0.27 -5.02
N VAL A 4 -11.66 -1.33 -4.33
CA VAL A 4 -12.11 -2.59 -4.95
C VAL A 4 -13.62 -2.82 -4.81
N GLY A 5 -14.36 -1.85 -4.26
CA GLY A 5 -15.81 -1.94 -4.10
C GLY A 5 -16.29 -2.87 -2.98
N PHE A 6 -15.42 -3.24 -2.03
CA PHE A 6 -15.81 -4.04 -0.86
C PHE A 6 -16.68 -3.21 0.09
N LYS A 7 -17.91 -3.66 0.33
CA LYS A 7 -18.94 -2.95 1.12
C LYS A 7 -19.17 -3.54 2.51
N GLU A 8 -18.66 -4.73 2.77
CA GLU A 8 -18.77 -5.39 4.07
C GLU A 8 -17.80 -4.81 5.10
N LYS A 9 -17.90 -5.29 6.34
CA LYS A 9 -17.02 -4.87 7.43
C LYS A 9 -15.65 -5.54 7.33
N ILE A 10 -14.61 -4.77 7.67
CA ILE A 10 -13.28 -5.32 7.90
C ILE A 10 -13.24 -5.79 9.35
N GLU A 11 -13.09 -7.09 9.56
CA GLU A 11 -12.98 -7.69 10.90
C GLU A 11 -11.52 -7.95 11.24
N TRP A 12 -11.11 -7.53 12.44
CA TRP A 12 -9.78 -7.73 12.98
C TRP A 12 -9.86 -8.79 14.07
N ASP A 13 -9.18 -9.92 13.85
CA ASP A 13 -9.12 -11.03 14.81
C ASP A 13 -7.91 -10.86 15.73
N THR A 14 -8.16 -10.38 16.96
CA THR A 14 -7.13 -10.11 17.98
C THR A 14 -6.60 -11.37 18.66
N SER A 15 -7.11 -12.56 18.34
CA SER A 15 -6.55 -13.82 18.87
C SER A 15 -5.21 -14.18 18.21
N LYS A 16 -4.90 -13.56 17.07
CA LYS A 16 -3.66 -13.75 16.32
C LYS A 16 -2.57 -12.77 16.81
N PRO A 17 -1.30 -13.19 16.87
CA PRO A 17 -0.22 -12.31 17.28
C PRO A 17 0.03 -11.19 16.27
N ASP A 18 0.20 -9.97 16.76
CA ASP A 18 0.61 -8.83 15.94
C ASP A 18 2.11 -8.87 15.61
N GLY A 19 2.47 -8.26 14.48
CA GLY A 19 3.86 -8.03 14.09
C GLY A 19 4.51 -6.85 14.84
N GLN A 20 5.69 -6.43 14.37
CA GLN A 20 6.36 -5.24 14.91
C GLN A 20 5.46 -3.99 14.75
N PRO A 21 5.17 -3.24 15.84
CA PRO A 21 4.21 -2.11 15.80
C PRO A 21 4.53 -1.02 14.77
N ARG A 22 5.81 -0.85 14.42
CA ARG A 22 6.23 0.10 13.40
C ARG A 22 7.46 -0.43 12.66
N ARG A 23 7.36 -0.45 11.33
CA ARG A 23 8.49 -0.68 10.44
C ARG A 23 8.46 0.37 9.33
N ARG A 24 9.39 1.32 9.38
CA ARG A 24 9.54 2.39 8.37
C ARG A 24 11.02 2.66 8.16
N LEU A 25 11.37 3.09 6.96
CA LEU A 25 12.73 3.52 6.62
C LEU A 25 12.81 5.05 6.69
N ASP A 26 13.95 5.57 7.14
CA ASP A 26 14.30 6.97 6.91
C ASP A 26 14.89 7.11 5.50
N THR A 27 14.27 7.96 4.68
CA THR A 27 14.68 8.22 3.30
C THR A 27 15.50 9.51 3.13
N SER A 28 15.83 10.21 4.22
CA SER A 28 16.57 11.47 4.21
C SER A 28 17.91 11.38 3.46
N ARG A 29 18.63 10.27 3.63
CA ARG A 29 19.88 10.01 2.91
C ARG A 29 19.67 9.87 1.41
N ALA A 30 18.65 9.14 0.97
CA ALA A 30 18.37 8.97 -0.45
C ALA A 30 17.98 10.29 -1.12
N GLU A 31 17.22 11.12 -0.40
CA GLU A 31 16.89 12.48 -0.83
C GLU A 31 18.13 13.36 -0.97
N ARG A 32 19.02 13.38 0.02
CA ARG A 32 20.21 14.24 0.00
C ARG A 32 21.23 13.83 -1.06
N GLU A 33 21.51 12.54 -1.19
CA GLU A 33 22.59 12.05 -2.06
C GLU A 33 22.13 11.90 -3.52
N PHE A 34 20.84 11.62 -3.76
CA PHE A 34 20.33 11.30 -5.09
C PHE A 34 19.14 12.18 -5.53
N GLY A 35 18.71 13.14 -4.71
CA GLY A 35 17.50 13.92 -4.96
C GLY A 35 16.23 13.06 -4.95
N PHE A 36 16.30 11.83 -4.44
CA PHE A 36 15.22 10.86 -4.59
C PHE A 36 14.07 11.16 -3.63
N LYS A 37 12.88 11.36 -4.19
CA LYS A 37 11.61 11.44 -3.46
C LYS A 37 10.56 10.58 -4.14
N ALA A 38 9.84 9.79 -3.36
CA ALA A 38 8.66 9.11 -3.86
C ALA A 38 7.63 10.15 -4.30
N LYS A 39 7.24 10.09 -5.58
CA LYS A 39 6.23 11.00 -6.18
C LYS A 39 4.83 10.40 -6.18
N MET A 40 4.72 9.10 -5.91
CA MET A 40 3.46 8.37 -5.93
C MET A 40 2.85 8.40 -4.54
N ASP A 41 1.65 8.96 -4.45
CA ASP A 41 0.82 8.82 -3.26
C ASP A 41 0.37 7.36 -3.10
N PHE A 42 0.15 6.95 -1.85
CA PHE A 42 -0.26 5.59 -1.53
C PHE A 42 -1.59 5.19 -2.16
N GLU A 43 -2.60 6.06 -2.12
CA GLU A 43 -3.93 5.75 -2.67
C GLU A 43 -3.88 5.64 -4.19
N GLU A 44 -3.17 6.56 -4.84
CA GLU A 44 -2.96 6.54 -6.29
C GLU A 44 -2.21 5.28 -6.73
N GLY A 45 -1.15 4.91 -6.01
CA GLY A 45 -0.40 3.68 -6.26
C GLY A 45 -1.29 2.44 -6.16
N LEU A 46 -2.07 2.31 -5.08
CA LEU A 46 -3.01 1.20 -4.91
C LEU A 46 -4.04 1.11 -6.04
N LYS A 47 -4.58 2.25 -6.47
CA LYS A 47 -5.55 2.30 -7.57
C LYS A 47 -4.94 1.78 -8.87
N ARG A 48 -3.76 2.28 -9.25
CA ARG A 48 -3.05 1.84 -10.46
C ARG A 48 -2.73 0.35 -10.43
N THR A 49 -2.25 -0.15 -9.29
CA THR A 49 -1.97 -1.58 -9.13
C THR A 49 -3.24 -2.42 -9.24
N SER A 50 -4.36 -1.99 -8.64
CA SER A 50 -5.63 -2.71 -8.75
C SER A 50 -6.15 -2.75 -10.20
N GLU A 51 -6.07 -1.64 -10.93
CA GLU A 51 -6.47 -1.58 -12.34
C GLU A 51 -5.57 -2.46 -13.22
N TRP A 52 -4.26 -2.42 -13.01
CA TRP A 52 -3.33 -3.31 -13.70
C TRP A 52 -3.68 -4.79 -13.44
N TYR A 53 -3.91 -5.18 -12.18
CA TYR A 53 -4.26 -6.56 -11.83
C TYR A 53 -5.54 -7.01 -12.53
N LYS A 54 -6.59 -6.18 -12.53
CA LYS A 54 -7.85 -6.48 -13.21
C LYS A 54 -7.68 -6.72 -14.71
N ARG A 55 -6.79 -5.96 -15.37
CA ARG A 55 -6.53 -6.09 -16.81
C ARG A 55 -5.74 -7.34 -17.18
N ASN A 56 -4.93 -7.88 -16.26
CA ASN A 56 -3.96 -8.94 -16.58
C ASN A 56 -4.31 -10.31 -15.98
N CYS A 57 -5.21 -10.39 -15.00
CA CYS A 57 -5.52 -11.66 -14.31
C CYS A 57 -6.92 -12.23 -14.59
N PHE A 58 -7.77 -11.53 -15.33
CA PHE A 58 -9.12 -11.98 -15.69
C PHE A 58 -9.30 -12.16 -17.22
N SER A 59 -8.26 -12.61 -17.92
CA SER A 59 -8.38 -13.07 -19.32
C SER A 59 -9.02 -14.44 -19.41
#